data_AF-A0A9E0KWT6-F1
#
_entry.id   AF-A0A9E0KWT6-F1
#
_cell.length_a   1.000
_cell.length_b   1.000
_cell.length_c   1.000
_cell.angle_alpha   90.00
_cell.angle_beta   90.00
_cell.angle_gamma   90.00
#
_symmetry.space_group_name_H-M   'P 1'
#
loop_
_entity.id
_entity.type
_entity.pdbx_description
1 polymer ?
#
loop_
_entity_poly.entity_id
_entity_poly.type
_entity_poly.pdbx_seq_one_letter_code
_entity_poly.pdbx_strand_id
1 'polypeptide(L)'
;MKFWQRLTATLVLVLPMMATAAENPQTVVQDATNTLLTRITKEKATLKKDEAALLRVVEENITPFVDIDGIARSVMGQYFRQATPAQQKEFARVFKQSLVRTYAKGLTSYEDQKIVFKPYKAGTDTQKAQVNVDVHGDGGQVFPVTFQMQMDKAGKWKVRNLILNGINLGLTFRNQFSSAVESNRGSLDKAIAGWTPDTKALEGTSAGGGKTNKTAVQ
;
A
#
# COMPACT_ATOMS: atom_id res chain seq x y z
N MET A 1 21.01 -17.44 -76.80
CA MET A 1 20.48 -16.25 -76.10
C MET A 1 19.71 -16.71 -74.87
N LYS A 2 19.99 -16.10 -73.72
CA LYS A 2 19.47 -16.42 -72.36
C LYS A 2 18.07 -15.83 -72.15
N PHE A 3 17.17 -16.49 -71.43
CA PHE A 3 16.06 -15.86 -70.67
C PHE A 3 15.58 -16.85 -69.56
N TRP A 4 16.16 -16.82 -68.36
CA TRP A 4 15.74 -16.08 -67.15
C TRP A 4 14.59 -16.74 -66.34
N GLN A 5 14.96 -17.64 -65.41
CA GLN A 5 14.19 -17.93 -64.21
C GLN A 5 14.58 -16.93 -63.11
N ARG A 6 13.60 -16.30 -62.45
CA ARG A 6 13.80 -15.57 -61.20
C ARG A 6 12.91 -16.19 -60.13
N LEU A 7 13.48 -17.07 -59.31
CA LEU A 7 12.91 -17.44 -58.02
C LEU A 7 13.27 -16.34 -57.02
N THR A 8 12.29 -15.58 -56.56
CA THR A 8 12.43 -14.70 -55.39
C THR A 8 12.20 -15.52 -54.13
N ALA A 9 13.27 -15.80 -53.40
CA ALA A 9 13.19 -16.38 -52.06
C ALA A 9 12.85 -15.27 -51.04
N THR A 10 11.65 -15.32 -50.47
CA THR A 10 11.22 -14.40 -49.40
C THR A 10 11.70 -14.96 -48.06
N LEU A 11 12.71 -14.32 -47.47
CA LEU A 11 13.21 -14.63 -46.13
C LEU A 11 12.23 -14.06 -45.08
N VAL A 12 11.44 -14.92 -44.44
CA VAL A 12 10.60 -14.54 -43.30
C VAL A 12 11.47 -14.45 -42.05
N LEU A 13 11.72 -13.23 -41.59
CA LEU A 13 12.44 -12.94 -40.35
C LEU A 13 11.48 -13.15 -39.17
N VAL A 14 11.58 -14.29 -38.48
CA VAL A 14 10.84 -14.55 -37.24
C VAL A 14 11.58 -13.86 -36.10
N LEU A 15 11.16 -12.65 -35.73
CA LEU A 15 11.67 -11.99 -34.53
C LEU A 15 11.09 -12.71 -33.30
N PRO A 16 11.94 -13.13 -32.33
CA PRO A 16 11.45 -13.72 -31.10
C PRO A 16 10.67 -12.65 -30.34
N MET A 17 9.36 -12.84 -30.23
CA MET A 17 8.51 -12.05 -29.35
C MET A 17 8.93 -12.41 -27.93
N MET A 18 9.79 -11.59 -27.30
CA MET A 18 10.11 -11.76 -25.90
C MET A 18 8.83 -11.48 -25.10
N ALA A 19 8.12 -12.55 -24.75
CA ALA A 19 7.03 -12.49 -23.80
C ALA A 19 7.62 -12.09 -22.45
N THR A 20 7.48 -10.82 -22.08
CA THR A 20 7.76 -10.37 -20.72
C THR A 20 6.82 -11.14 -19.81
N ALA A 21 7.37 -12.03 -18.97
CA ALA A 21 6.60 -12.74 -17.97
C ALA A 21 5.82 -11.70 -17.14
N ALA A 22 4.50 -11.88 -17.03
CA ALA A 22 3.67 -10.99 -16.24
C ALA A 22 4.21 -10.95 -14.80
N GLU A 23 4.41 -9.75 -14.27
CA GLU A 23 4.97 -9.53 -12.95
C GLU A 23 4.14 -10.26 -11.88
N ASN A 24 4.77 -11.03 -11.01
CA ASN A 24 4.08 -11.77 -9.95
C ASN A 24 3.70 -10.79 -8.82
N PRO A 25 2.42 -10.70 -8.41
CA PRO A 25 1.98 -9.77 -7.36
C PRO A 25 2.68 -10.01 -6.01
N GLN A 26 3.00 -11.25 -5.68
CA GLN A 26 3.75 -11.57 -4.46
C GLN A 26 5.15 -10.94 -4.51
N THR A 27 5.84 -11.04 -5.65
CA THR A 27 7.17 -10.44 -5.84
C THR A 27 7.13 -8.93 -5.67
N VAL A 28 6.09 -8.26 -6.20
CA VAL A 28 5.90 -6.81 -6.02
C VAL A 28 5.82 -6.42 -4.53
N VAL A 29 5.05 -7.16 -3.73
CA VAL A 29 4.93 -6.88 -2.28
C VAL A 29 6.23 -7.20 -1.54
N GLN A 30 6.92 -8.29 -1.93
CA GLN A 30 8.22 -8.67 -1.38
C GLN A 30 9.26 -7.58 -1.62
N ASP A 31 9.40 -7.12 -2.86
CA ASP A 31 10.38 -6.10 -3.23
C ASP A 31 10.09 -4.77 -2.56
N ALA A 32 8.82 -4.35 -2.51
CA ALA A 32 8.40 -3.14 -1.81
C ALA A 32 8.74 -3.20 -0.31
N THR A 33 8.47 -4.35 0.33
CA THR A 33 8.73 -4.57 1.75
C THR A 33 10.23 -4.59 2.03
N ASN A 34 11.01 -5.32 1.24
CA ASN A 34 12.47 -5.40 1.39
C ASN A 34 13.14 -4.04 1.17
N THR A 35 12.72 -3.29 0.15
CA THR A 35 13.28 -1.97 -0.14
C THR A 35 13.03 -1.00 1.01
N LEU A 36 11.79 -0.95 1.52
CA LEU A 36 11.42 -0.10 2.64
C LEU A 36 12.20 -0.46 3.91
N LEU A 37 12.19 -1.74 4.31
CA LEU A 37 12.83 -2.18 5.55
C LEU A 37 14.35 -2.03 5.51
N THR A 38 14.99 -2.34 4.37
CA THR A 38 16.42 -2.11 4.18
C THR A 38 16.79 -0.64 4.39
N ARG A 39 16.01 0.27 3.81
CA ARG A 39 16.26 1.72 3.95
C ARG A 39 16.03 2.19 5.39
N ILE A 40 14.97 1.72 6.04
CA ILE A 40 14.67 2.05 7.44
C ILE A 40 15.75 1.56 8.39
N THR A 41 16.22 0.32 8.23
CA THR A 41 17.30 -0.23 9.05
C THR A 41 18.61 0.54 8.84
N LYS A 42 18.95 0.87 7.59
CA LYS A 42 20.17 1.63 7.26
C LYS A 42 20.16 3.05 7.80
N GLU A 43 19.02 3.74 7.76
CA GLU A 43 18.90 5.16 8.12
C GLU A 43 18.32 5.39 9.54
N LYS A 44 18.15 4.31 10.32
CA LYS A 44 17.39 4.27 11.59
C LYS A 44 17.71 5.40 12.57
N ALA A 45 18.99 5.71 12.78
CA ALA A 45 19.41 6.74 13.73
C ALA A 45 18.93 8.15 13.34
N THR A 46 18.89 8.44 12.04
CA THR A 46 18.39 9.71 11.48
C THR A 46 16.86 9.73 11.54
N LEU A 47 16.22 8.67 11.07
CA LEU A 47 14.75 8.59 10.99
C LEU A 47 14.07 8.62 12.37
N LYS A 48 14.76 8.16 13.43
CA LYS A 48 14.26 8.28 14.81
C LYS A 48 14.24 9.73 15.33
N LYS A 49 15.07 10.62 14.77
CA LYS A 49 15.22 12.02 15.24
C LYS A 49 14.53 13.03 14.33
N ASP A 50 14.29 12.67 13.08
CA ASP A 50 13.67 13.53 12.07
C ASP A 50 12.40 12.88 11.51
N GLU A 51 11.25 13.29 12.05
CA GLU A 51 9.93 12.83 11.59
C GLU A 51 9.72 13.18 10.10
N ALA A 52 10.18 14.35 9.64
CA ALA A 52 10.00 14.75 8.24
C ALA A 52 10.82 13.87 7.29
N ALA A 53 12.03 13.47 7.68
CA ALA A 53 12.83 12.50 6.92
C ALA A 53 12.14 11.12 6.89
N LEU A 54 11.62 10.64 8.02
CA LEU A 54 10.86 9.39 8.09
C LEU A 54 9.64 9.40 7.17
N LEU A 55 8.83 10.46 7.20
CA LEU A 55 7.67 10.61 6.33
C LEU A 55 8.07 10.53 4.86
N ARG A 56 9.15 11.22 4.47
CA ARG A 56 9.65 11.25 3.09
C ARG A 56 10.14 9.87 2.64
N VAL A 57 10.93 9.19 3.47
CA VAL A 57 11.45 7.84 3.17
C VAL A 57 10.31 6.86 2.93
N VAL A 58 9.30 6.86 3.81
CA VAL A 58 8.14 5.98 3.66
C VAL A 58 7.38 6.33 2.39
N GLU A 59 7.09 7.61 2.15
CA GLU A 59 6.37 8.06 0.95
C GLU A 59 7.06 7.64 -0.35
N GLU A 60 8.37 7.89 -0.47
CA GLU A 60 9.18 7.51 -1.64
C GLU A 60 9.16 6.00 -1.90
N ASN A 61 9.08 5.20 -0.83
CA ASN A 61 9.15 3.74 -0.93
C ASN A 61 7.78 3.07 -1.16
N ILE A 62 6.67 3.68 -0.74
CA ILE A 62 5.34 3.09 -0.93
C ILE A 62 4.64 3.57 -2.20
N THR A 63 4.87 4.81 -2.63
CA THR A 63 4.17 5.41 -3.78
C THR A 63 4.35 4.64 -5.10
N PRO A 64 5.48 3.97 -5.39
CA PRO A 64 5.60 3.14 -6.58
C PRO A 64 4.71 1.89 -6.57
N PHE A 65 4.27 1.43 -5.40
CA PHE A 65 3.58 0.13 -5.23
C PHE A 65 2.13 0.28 -4.76
N VAL A 66 1.74 1.44 -4.26
CA VAL A 66 0.42 1.69 -3.68
C VAL A 66 -0.35 2.68 -4.55
N ASP A 67 -1.59 2.34 -4.91
CA ASP A 67 -2.49 3.25 -5.61
C ASP A 67 -3.26 4.10 -4.59
N ILE A 68 -2.57 5.15 -4.12
CA ILE A 68 -3.07 6.08 -3.10
C ILE A 68 -4.36 6.78 -3.55
N ASP A 69 -4.43 7.24 -4.80
CA ASP A 69 -5.62 7.91 -5.33
C ASP A 69 -6.82 6.95 -5.37
N GLY A 70 -6.55 5.71 -5.75
CA GLY A 70 -7.51 4.63 -5.72
C GLY A 70 -8.03 4.32 -4.33
N ILE A 71 -7.14 4.24 -3.34
CA ILE A 71 -7.52 4.02 -1.94
C ILE A 71 -8.32 5.20 -1.42
N ALA A 72 -7.85 6.43 -1.64
CA ALA A 72 -8.52 7.65 -1.23
C ALA A 72 -9.95 7.70 -1.81
N ARG A 73 -10.11 7.37 -3.09
CA ARG A 73 -11.44 7.23 -3.72
C ARG A 73 -12.31 6.20 -3.00
N SER A 74 -11.76 5.02 -2.69
CA SER A 74 -12.49 3.96 -1.97
C SER A 74 -12.93 4.41 -0.57
N VAL A 75 -12.07 5.17 0.14
CA VAL A 75 -12.34 5.70 1.47
C VAL A 75 -13.39 6.82 1.42
N MET A 76 -13.34 7.71 0.44
CA MET A 76 -14.38 8.73 0.25
C MET A 76 -15.75 8.11 -0.06
N GLY A 77 -15.78 6.91 -0.65
CA GLY A 77 -17.01 6.16 -0.90
C GLY A 77 -18.02 6.97 -1.72
N GLN A 78 -19.24 7.13 -1.20
CA GLN A 78 -20.30 7.86 -1.88
C GLN A 78 -19.99 9.36 -2.07
N TYR A 79 -19.23 9.94 -1.13
CA TYR A 79 -18.89 11.37 -1.15
C TYR A 79 -17.89 11.73 -2.24
N PHE A 80 -17.16 10.75 -2.80
CA PHE A 80 -16.24 10.99 -3.91
C PHE A 80 -16.94 11.65 -5.11
N ARG A 81 -18.17 11.20 -5.42
CA ARG A 81 -18.97 11.75 -6.54
C ARG A 81 -19.49 13.16 -6.27
N GLN A 82 -19.57 13.56 -5.01
CA GLN A 82 -20.02 14.88 -4.58
C GLN A 82 -18.85 15.86 -4.45
N ALA A 83 -17.65 15.35 -4.24
CA ALA A 83 -16.44 16.14 -4.11
C ALA A 83 -15.98 16.73 -5.44
N THR A 84 -15.52 17.97 -5.40
CA THR A 84 -14.82 18.62 -6.51
C THR A 84 -13.46 17.92 -6.77
N PRO A 85 -12.88 18.05 -7.97
CA PRO A 85 -11.54 17.52 -8.24
C PRO A 85 -10.47 18.02 -7.26
N ALA A 86 -10.59 19.28 -6.81
CA ALA A 86 -9.71 19.87 -5.81
C ALA A 86 -9.84 19.16 -4.45
N GLN A 87 -11.08 18.92 -3.99
CA GLN A 87 -11.35 18.18 -2.75
C GLN A 87 -10.87 16.73 -2.83
N GLN A 88 -11.04 16.05 -3.97
CA GLN A 88 -10.55 14.68 -4.16
C GLN A 88 -9.03 14.61 -4.03
N LYS A 89 -8.31 15.53 -4.71
CA LYS A 89 -6.86 15.62 -4.63
C LYS A 89 -6.38 15.97 -3.22
N GLU A 90 -7.06 16.90 -2.58
CA GLU A 90 -6.73 17.32 -1.22
C GLU A 90 -6.95 16.19 -0.22
N PHE A 91 -8.05 15.45 -0.34
CA PHE A 91 -8.28 14.28 0.49
C PHE A 91 -7.21 13.22 0.28
N ALA A 92 -6.83 12.89 -0.95
CA ALA A 92 -5.75 11.93 -1.21
C ALA A 92 -4.43 12.35 -0.56
N ARG A 93 -4.11 13.65 -0.61
CA ARG A 93 -2.93 14.24 0.05
C ARG A 93 -3.00 14.10 1.57
N VAL A 94 -4.08 14.55 2.19
CA VAL A 94 -4.28 14.51 3.66
C VAL A 94 -4.34 13.06 4.16
N PHE A 95 -5.07 12.19 3.46
CA PHE A 95 -5.16 10.77 3.75
C PHE A 95 -3.77 10.12 3.76
N LYS A 96 -2.98 10.29 2.69
CA LYS A 96 -1.61 9.79 2.62
C LYS A 96 -0.76 10.29 3.79
N GLN A 97 -0.73 11.60 4.03
CA GLN A 97 0.06 12.18 5.12
C GLN A 97 -0.36 11.63 6.48
N SER A 98 -1.67 11.48 6.71
CA SER A 98 -2.19 10.93 7.96
C SER A 98 -1.77 9.48 8.17
N LEU A 99 -1.83 8.62 7.15
CA LEU A 99 -1.37 7.23 7.26
C LEU A 99 0.13 7.17 7.54
N VAL A 100 0.94 7.89 6.76
CA VAL A 100 2.39 7.86 6.95
C VAL A 100 2.73 8.35 8.35
N ARG A 101 2.10 9.43 8.85
CA ARG A 101 2.32 9.91 10.21
C ARG A 101 1.95 8.88 11.28
N THR A 102 0.79 8.25 11.14
CA THR A 102 0.31 7.31 12.16
C THR A 102 1.11 6.01 12.21
N TYR A 103 1.57 5.50 11.06
CA TYR A 103 2.23 4.19 11.01
C TYR A 103 3.76 4.24 10.86
N ALA A 104 4.34 5.31 10.33
CA ALA A 104 5.78 5.35 10.08
C ALA A 104 6.59 5.27 11.37
N LYS A 105 6.06 5.79 12.49
CA LYS A 105 6.72 5.69 13.80
C LYS A 105 6.93 4.22 14.20
N GLY A 106 5.96 3.34 13.94
CA GLY A 106 6.08 1.91 14.20
C GLY A 106 7.20 1.24 13.39
N LEU A 107 7.48 1.75 12.19
CA LEU A 107 8.58 1.23 11.36
C LEU A 107 9.96 1.52 11.97
N THR A 108 10.13 2.60 12.74
CA THR A 108 11.41 2.87 13.42
C THR A 108 11.69 1.92 14.59
N SER A 109 10.68 1.20 15.05
CA SER A 109 10.77 0.11 16.03
C SER A 109 11.02 -1.25 15.37
N TYR A 110 11.19 -1.30 14.05
CA TYR A 110 11.60 -2.53 13.36
C TYR A 110 13.01 -2.94 13.82
N GLU A 111 13.15 -4.18 14.27
CA GLU A 111 14.36 -4.84 14.78
C GLU A 111 14.48 -6.22 14.11
N ASP A 112 14.38 -6.26 12.78
CA ASP A 112 14.49 -7.49 11.98
C ASP A 112 13.40 -8.53 12.27
N GLN A 113 12.17 -8.07 12.55
CA GLN A 113 11.00 -8.93 12.68
C GLN A 113 10.89 -9.85 11.46
N LYS A 114 10.64 -11.14 11.71
CA LYS A 114 10.50 -12.16 10.67
C LYS A 114 9.22 -11.90 9.87
N ILE A 115 9.34 -11.85 8.56
CA ILE A 115 8.23 -11.68 7.62
C ILE A 115 8.12 -12.92 6.74
N VAL A 116 6.96 -13.59 6.79
CA VAL A 116 6.73 -14.85 6.08
C VAL A 116 5.64 -14.65 5.04
N PHE A 117 6.02 -14.70 3.76
CA PHE A 117 5.06 -14.71 2.66
C PHE A 117 4.46 -16.09 2.51
N LYS A 118 3.13 -16.19 2.59
CA LYS A 118 2.42 -17.43 2.31
C LYS A 118 2.45 -17.72 0.81
N PRO A 119 2.40 -18.99 0.38
CA PRO A 119 2.34 -19.35 -1.02
C PRO A 119 1.22 -18.60 -1.75
N TYR A 120 1.58 -17.81 -2.75
CA TYR A 120 0.60 -17.14 -3.60
C TYR A 120 -0.25 -18.15 -4.36
N LYS A 121 -1.56 -17.87 -4.40
CA LYS A 121 -2.54 -18.61 -5.19
C LYS A 121 -3.25 -17.62 -6.10
N ALA A 122 -3.18 -17.86 -7.40
CA ALA A 122 -3.90 -17.05 -8.38
C ALA A 122 -5.41 -17.15 -8.14
N GLY A 123 -6.09 -16.01 -8.23
CA GLY A 123 -7.57 -15.95 -8.20
C GLY A 123 -8.18 -16.17 -9.59
N THR A 124 -9.50 -16.09 -9.66
CA THR A 124 -10.24 -16.17 -10.94
C THR A 124 -10.22 -14.86 -11.72
N ASP A 125 -10.11 -13.72 -11.04
CA ASP A 125 -9.97 -12.39 -11.64
C ASP A 125 -8.48 -12.09 -11.87
N THR A 126 -8.05 -12.11 -13.13
CA THR A 126 -6.63 -11.91 -13.50
C THR A 126 -6.12 -10.50 -13.22
N GLN A 127 -7.01 -9.53 -12.96
CA GLN A 127 -6.65 -8.16 -12.63
C GLN A 127 -6.63 -7.90 -11.13
N LYS A 128 -6.93 -8.90 -10.28
CA LYS A 128 -6.91 -8.80 -8.83
C LYS A 128 -6.07 -9.91 -8.21
N ALA A 129 -5.40 -9.58 -7.10
CA ALA A 129 -4.61 -10.56 -6.36
C ALA A 129 -4.72 -10.32 -4.85
N GLN A 130 -4.47 -11.38 -4.09
CA GLN A 130 -4.26 -11.29 -2.66
C GLN A 130 -2.91 -11.89 -2.31
N VAL A 131 -2.07 -11.12 -1.62
CA VAL A 131 -0.79 -11.57 -1.10
C VAL A 131 -0.90 -11.61 0.41
N ASN A 132 -0.69 -12.80 0.98
CA ASN A 132 -0.83 -13.03 2.42
C ASN A 132 0.55 -13.12 3.06
N VAL A 133 0.75 -12.37 4.12
CA VAL A 133 2.03 -12.20 4.81
C VAL A 133 1.80 -12.34 6.31
N ASP A 134 2.62 -13.11 6.99
CA ASP A 134 2.65 -13.16 8.45
C ASP A 134 3.84 -12.34 8.95
N VAL A 135 3.57 -11.30 9.73
CA VAL A 135 4.60 -10.48 10.40
C VAL A 135 4.74 -10.98 11.83
N HIS A 136 5.92 -11.44 12.20
CA HIS A 136 6.20 -11.93 13.55
C HIS A 136 6.73 -10.80 14.43
N GLY A 137 5.98 -10.42 15.45
CA GLY A 137 6.43 -9.44 16.44
C GLY A 137 7.03 -10.09 17.69
N ASP A 138 7.24 -9.26 18.70
CA ASP A 138 7.82 -9.69 19.98
C ASP A 138 6.93 -10.69 20.72
N GLY A 139 7.55 -11.50 21.58
CA GLY A 139 6.81 -12.45 22.43
C GLY A 139 6.06 -13.55 21.67
N GLY A 140 6.43 -13.81 20.41
CA GLY A 140 5.83 -14.85 19.58
C GLY A 140 4.50 -14.48 18.93
N GLN A 141 4.10 -13.20 18.99
CA GLN A 141 2.89 -12.73 18.32
C GLN A 141 3.05 -12.78 16.80
N VAL A 142 1.99 -13.20 16.10
CA VAL A 142 1.92 -13.22 14.64
C VAL A 142 0.79 -12.33 14.19
N PHE A 143 1.10 -11.42 13.26
CA PHE A 143 0.16 -10.46 12.69
C PHE A 143 -0.07 -10.79 11.21
N PRO A 144 -1.17 -11.49 10.85
CA PRO A 144 -1.52 -11.72 9.47
C PRO A 144 -1.89 -10.41 8.74
N VAL A 145 -1.26 -10.20 7.59
CA VAL A 145 -1.50 -9.08 6.68
C VAL A 145 -1.88 -9.62 5.31
N THR A 146 -3.02 -9.21 4.79
CA THR A 146 -3.43 -9.47 3.41
C THR A 146 -3.35 -8.17 2.62
N PHE A 147 -2.47 -8.14 1.62
CA PHE A 147 -2.42 -7.10 0.61
C PHE A 147 -3.41 -7.45 -0.50
N GLN A 148 -4.44 -6.64 -0.67
CA GLN A 148 -5.34 -6.75 -1.82
C GLN A 148 -4.81 -5.84 -2.94
N MET A 149 -4.48 -6.46 -4.06
CA MET A 149 -3.84 -5.80 -5.19
C MET A 149 -4.75 -5.76 -6.41
N GLN A 150 -4.53 -4.77 -7.25
CA GLN A 150 -5.17 -4.62 -8.55
C GLN A 150 -4.16 -4.16 -9.59
N MET A 151 -4.27 -4.65 -10.82
CA MET A 151 -3.50 -4.10 -11.94
C MET A 151 -3.98 -2.69 -12.29
N ASP A 152 -3.04 -1.78 -12.51
CA ASP A 152 -3.32 -0.48 -13.11
C ASP A 152 -3.49 -0.58 -14.63
N LYS A 153 -3.80 0.55 -15.28
CA LYS A 153 -4.01 0.62 -16.74
C LYS A 153 -2.74 0.30 -17.54
N ALA A 154 -1.56 0.39 -16.92
CA ALA A 154 -0.28 0.05 -17.53
C ALA A 154 0.10 -1.42 -17.28
N GLY A 155 -0.79 -2.21 -16.66
CA GLY A 155 -0.55 -3.63 -16.35
C GLY A 155 0.34 -3.85 -15.13
N LYS A 156 0.59 -2.83 -14.30
CA LYS A 156 1.42 -2.96 -13.10
C LYS A 156 0.57 -3.26 -11.88
N TRP A 157 1.01 -4.17 -11.02
CA TRP A 157 0.32 -4.44 -9.77
C TRP A 157 0.44 -3.28 -8.79
N LYS A 158 -0.68 -2.90 -8.18
CA LYS A 158 -0.75 -1.89 -7.13
C LYS A 158 -1.55 -2.40 -5.94
N VAL A 159 -1.07 -2.11 -4.74
CA VAL A 159 -1.83 -2.33 -3.51
C VAL A 159 -3.01 -1.35 -3.49
N ARG A 160 -4.20 -1.87 -3.23
CA ARG A 160 -5.47 -1.13 -3.20
C ARG A 160 -6.22 -1.23 -1.88
N ASN A 161 -5.85 -2.19 -1.03
CA ASN A 161 -6.40 -2.33 0.32
C ASN A 161 -5.50 -3.24 1.16
N LEU A 162 -5.62 -3.13 2.48
CA LEU A 162 -4.96 -3.99 3.45
C LEU A 162 -5.99 -4.59 4.41
N ILE A 163 -5.80 -5.85 4.77
CA ILE A 163 -6.49 -6.50 5.89
C ILE A 163 -5.42 -6.87 6.90
N LEU A 164 -5.51 -6.32 8.12
CA LEU A 164 -4.56 -6.57 9.20
C LEU A 164 -5.28 -7.26 10.35
N ASN A 165 -4.85 -8.46 10.75
CA ASN A 165 -5.53 -9.27 11.77
C ASN A 165 -7.04 -9.40 11.53
N GLY A 166 -7.46 -9.56 10.27
CA GLY A 166 -8.86 -9.65 9.88
C GLY A 166 -9.60 -8.30 9.78
N ILE A 167 -8.98 -7.20 10.18
CA ILE A 167 -9.56 -5.84 10.09
C ILE A 167 -9.28 -5.28 8.69
N ASN A 168 -10.33 -5.03 7.93
CA ASN A 168 -10.24 -4.42 6.61
C ASN A 168 -10.05 -2.90 6.73
N LEU A 169 -8.83 -2.42 6.48
CA LEU A 169 -8.46 -1.02 6.71
C LEU A 169 -9.23 -0.06 5.80
N GLY A 170 -9.37 -0.39 4.52
CA GLY A 170 -10.11 0.44 3.57
C GLY A 170 -11.58 0.61 3.96
N LEU A 171 -12.23 -0.45 4.43
CA LEU A 171 -13.60 -0.38 4.93
C LEU A 171 -13.69 0.43 6.23
N THR A 172 -12.77 0.20 7.17
CA THR A 172 -12.69 0.93 8.43
C THR A 172 -12.56 2.44 8.19
N PHE A 173 -11.59 2.85 7.36
CA PHE A 173 -11.40 4.26 7.05
C PHE A 173 -12.56 4.86 6.26
N ARG A 174 -13.20 4.09 5.38
CA ARG A 174 -14.41 4.54 4.68
C ARG A 174 -15.53 4.91 5.65
N ASN A 175 -15.76 4.05 6.66
CA ASN A 175 -16.77 4.30 7.68
C ASN A 175 -16.42 5.52 8.53
N GLN A 176 -15.15 5.67 8.91
CA GLN A 176 -14.66 6.85 9.63
C GLN A 176 -14.83 8.13 8.81
N PHE A 177 -14.56 8.10 7.51
CA PHE A 177 -14.74 9.27 6.65
C PHE A 177 -16.21 9.66 6.52
N SER A 178 -17.11 8.67 6.38
CA SER A 178 -18.56 8.95 6.40
C SER A 178 -18.98 9.64 7.69
N SER A 179 -18.56 9.10 8.84
CA SER A 179 -18.86 9.68 10.14
C SER A 179 -18.28 11.09 10.30
N ALA A 180 -17.08 11.35 9.77
CA ALA A 180 -16.48 12.68 9.77
C ALA A 180 -17.29 13.68 8.93
N VAL A 181 -17.78 13.28 7.76
CA VAL A 181 -18.65 14.13 6.92
C VAL A 181 -19.98 14.42 7.63
N GLU A 182 -20.61 13.39 8.21
CA GLU A 182 -21.87 13.51 8.97
C GLU A 182 -21.71 14.46 10.17
N SER A 183 -20.64 14.29 10.95
CA SER A 183 -20.32 15.14 12.11
C SER A 183 -20.04 16.60 11.70
N ASN A 184 -19.54 16.81 10.49
CA ASN A 184 -19.34 18.12 9.89
C ASN A 184 -20.56 18.65 9.12
N ARG A 185 -21.75 18.08 9.37
CA ARG A 185 -23.03 18.48 8.75
C ARG A 185 -22.97 18.44 7.22
N GLY A 186 -22.30 17.45 6.65
CA GLY A 186 -22.12 17.28 5.22
C GLY A 186 -21.00 18.12 4.60
N SER A 187 -20.27 18.92 5.37
CA SER A 187 -19.17 19.74 4.84
C SER A 187 -17.94 18.88 4.53
N LEU A 188 -17.68 18.64 3.25
CA LEU A 188 -16.50 17.92 2.79
C LEU A 188 -15.20 18.65 3.12
N ASP A 189 -15.16 19.99 2.99
CA ASP A 189 -13.95 20.76 3.30
C ASP A 189 -13.54 20.59 4.76
N LYS A 190 -14.49 20.65 5.70
CA LYS A 190 -14.22 20.45 7.12
C LYS A 190 -13.83 19.01 7.42
N ALA A 191 -14.51 18.04 6.81
CA ALA A 191 -14.18 16.62 6.99
C ALA A 191 -12.79 16.27 6.46
N ILE A 192 -12.38 16.85 5.32
CA ILE A 192 -11.05 16.68 4.74
C ILE A 192 -9.99 17.38 5.60
N ALA A 193 -10.21 18.64 5.99
CA ALA A 193 -9.26 19.39 6.81
C ALA A 193 -9.07 18.78 8.22
N GLY A 194 -10.12 18.20 8.78
CA GLY A 194 -10.11 17.52 10.08
C GLY A 194 -9.80 16.02 10.00
N TRP A 195 -9.46 15.48 8.83
CA TRP A 195 -9.27 14.04 8.66
C TRP A 195 -8.09 13.54 9.50
N THR A 196 -8.36 12.56 10.36
CA THR A 196 -7.34 11.77 11.04
C THR A 196 -7.92 10.37 11.23
N PRO A 197 -7.24 9.31 10.74
CA PRO A 197 -7.72 7.95 10.93
C PRO A 197 -7.69 7.58 12.42
N ASP A 198 -8.77 7.04 12.95
CA ASP A 198 -8.77 6.41 14.26
C ASP A 198 -8.14 5.01 14.13
N THR A 199 -7.02 4.82 14.82
CA THR A 199 -6.21 3.61 14.74
C THR A 199 -6.28 2.74 15.98
N LYS A 200 -7.15 3.04 16.95
CA LYS A 200 -7.29 2.22 18.18
C LYS A 200 -7.54 0.75 17.87
N ALA A 201 -8.33 0.46 16.85
CA ALA A 201 -8.58 -0.91 16.39
C ALA A 201 -7.30 -1.63 15.89
N LEU A 202 -6.23 -0.89 15.60
CA LEU A 202 -4.98 -1.35 15.02
C LEU A 202 -3.82 -1.34 16.01
N GLU A 203 -3.93 -0.63 17.14
CA GLU A 203 -2.88 -0.52 18.16
C GLU A 203 -2.50 -1.89 18.74
N GLY A 204 -3.47 -2.77 18.95
CA GLY A 204 -3.25 -4.16 19.37
C GLY A 204 -2.69 -5.10 18.28
N THR A 205 -2.45 -4.57 17.08
CA THR A 205 -2.02 -5.34 15.89
C THR A 205 -0.65 -4.91 15.36
N SER A 206 0.05 -4.01 16.07
CA SER A 206 1.36 -3.49 15.66
C SER A 206 2.51 -4.36 16.20
N ALA A 207 3.35 -4.89 15.30
CA ALA A 207 4.48 -5.75 15.62
C ALA A 207 5.64 -5.06 16.38
N GLY A 208 5.55 -3.75 16.62
CA GLY A 208 6.55 -2.94 17.33
C GLY A 208 5.98 -2.10 18.48
N GLY A 209 4.75 -2.42 18.93
CA GLY A 209 4.09 -1.75 20.04
C GLY A 209 4.62 -2.22 21.39
N GLY A 210 5.79 -1.72 21.80
CA GLY A 210 6.25 -1.84 23.18
C GLY A 210 5.17 -1.28 24.10
N LYS A 211 4.65 -2.12 25.02
CA LYS A 211 3.72 -1.73 26.07
C LYS A 211 4.28 -0.53 26.81
N THR A 212 3.79 0.68 26.56
CA THR A 212 3.91 1.77 27.53
C THR A 212 2.95 1.43 28.65
N ASN A 213 3.43 0.63 29.60
CA ASN A 213 2.75 0.38 30.85
C ASN A 213 2.71 1.73 31.57
N LYS A 214 1.59 2.44 31.47
CA LYS A 214 1.33 3.64 32.27
C LYS A 214 0.98 3.13 33.67
N THR A 215 2.00 2.74 34.42
CA THR A 215 1.89 2.58 35.87
C THR A 215 1.49 3.95 36.39
N ALA A 216 0.22 4.07 36.78
CA ALA A 216 -0.26 5.20 37.55
C ALA A 216 0.55 5.22 38.86
N VAL A 217 1.47 6.17 38.96
CA VAL A 217 1.91 6.72 40.24
C VAL A 217 1.12 8.00 40.40
N GLN A 218 0.04 7.91 41.17
CA GLN A 218 -0.40 8.86 42.18
C GLN A 218 -1.44 8.16 43.06
#